data_AF-A0A9E5LWJ7-F1
#
_entry.id   AF-A0A9E5LWJ7-F1
#
_cell.length_a   1.000
_cell.length_b   1.000
_cell.length_c   1.000
_cell.angle_alpha   90.00
_cell.angle_beta   90.00
_cell.angle_gamma   90.00
#
_symmetry.space_group_name_H-M   'P 1'
#
loop_
_entity.id
_entity.type
_entity.pdbx_description
1 polymer ?
#
loop_
_entity_poly.entity_id
_entity_poly.type
_entity_poly.pdbx_seq_one_letter_code
_entity_poly.pdbx_strand_id
1 'polypeptide(L)'
;MDLFLLFLIPAAGLAIWRVVYQVRRAARVERDDWDTKFVERLRRSGVDPFRLMEIDFFVALPTRDAAERLQSKLQRDGYAVDVREIGDSPDHPFSLHALKAMHLTVDNVRASATMLREQAAELGGRFDGWAPGRKESVSDAPSDV
;
A
#
# COMPACT_ATOMS: atom_id res chain seq x y z
N MET A 1 -32.85 17.82 -29.41
CA MET A 1 -31.63 17.09 -29.83
C MET A 1 -31.09 16.33 -28.62
N ASP A 2 -31.87 15.41 -28.02
CA ASP A 2 -31.65 15.07 -26.59
C ASP A 2 -31.65 13.58 -26.23
N LEU A 3 -31.88 12.66 -27.17
CA LEU A 3 -31.83 11.21 -26.87
C LEU A 3 -30.43 10.59 -27.01
N PHE A 4 -29.61 11.08 -27.94
CA PHE A 4 -28.30 10.47 -28.23
C PHE A 4 -27.25 10.71 -27.13
N LEU A 5 -27.31 11.85 -26.44
CA LEU A 5 -26.41 12.15 -25.31
C LEU A 5 -26.76 11.31 -24.06
N LEU A 6 -28.03 10.95 -23.88
CA LEU A 6 -28.51 10.16 -22.74
C LEU A 6 -27.97 8.71 -22.74
N PHE A 7 -27.65 8.14 -23.91
CA PHE A 7 -27.06 6.79 -24.03
C PHE A 7 -25.52 6.79 -24.07
N LEU A 8 -24.89 7.90 -24.47
CA LEU A 8 -23.43 8.01 -24.58
C LEU A 8 -22.73 8.07 -23.21
N ILE A 9 -23.34 8.77 -22.26
CA ILE A 9 -22.82 8.91 -20.88
C ILE A 9 -22.76 7.56 -20.13
N PRO A 10 -23.83 6.73 -20.08
CA PRO A 10 -23.77 5.43 -19.41
C PRO A 10 -22.86 4.43 -20.12
N ALA A 11 -22.75 4.51 -21.47
CA ALA A 11 -21.84 3.65 -22.23
C ALA A 11 -20.36 3.97 -21.93
N ALA A 12 -19.99 5.26 -21.86
CA ALA A 12 -18.65 5.68 -21.47
C ALA A 12 -18.35 5.31 -20.00
N GLY A 13 -19.32 5.48 -19.10
CA GLY A 13 -19.19 5.08 -17.69
C GLY A 13 -18.96 3.58 -17.52
N LEU A 14 -19.67 2.73 -18.28
CA LEU A 14 -19.49 1.28 -18.28
C LEU A 14 -18.13 0.84 -18.80
N ALA A 15 -17.62 1.51 -19.84
CA ALA A 15 -16.30 1.23 -20.39
C ALA A 15 -15.19 1.58 -19.38
N ILE A 16 -15.25 2.75 -18.77
CA ILE A 16 -14.30 3.19 -17.73
C ILE A 16 -14.39 2.25 -16.52
N TRP A 17 -15.60 1.93 -16.05
CA TRP A 17 -15.81 1.00 -14.94
C TRP A 17 -15.22 -0.38 -15.24
N ARG A 18 -15.42 -0.91 -16.45
CA ARG A 18 -14.89 -2.22 -16.86
C ARG A 18 -13.37 -2.24 -16.93
N VAL A 19 -12.76 -1.19 -17.47
CA VAL A 19 -11.29 -1.06 -17.53
C VAL A 19 -10.71 -0.97 -16.11
N VAL A 20 -11.29 -0.11 -15.26
CA VAL A 20 -10.89 0.01 -13.86
C VAL A 20 -11.07 -1.32 -13.13
N TYR A 21 -12.17 -2.04 -13.36
CA TYR A 21 -12.43 -3.33 -12.74
C TYR A 21 -11.43 -4.41 -13.17
N GLN A 22 -11.11 -4.50 -14.46
CA GLN A 22 -10.16 -5.48 -14.99
C GLN A 22 -8.73 -5.20 -14.53
N VAL A 23 -8.31 -3.93 -14.54
CA VAL A 23 -7.00 -3.51 -14.02
C VAL A 23 -6.90 -3.78 -12.51
N ARG A 24 -7.95 -3.44 -11.75
CA ARG A 24 -8.02 -3.75 -10.31
C ARG A 24 -7.97 -5.24 -10.02
N ARG A 25 -8.58 -6.08 -10.85
CA ARG A 25 -8.58 -7.53 -10.67
C ARG A 25 -7.21 -8.14 -11.00
N ALA A 26 -6.61 -7.75 -12.12
CA ALA A 26 -5.28 -8.23 -12.52
C ALA A 26 -4.21 -7.85 -11.48
N ALA A 27 -4.23 -6.60 -11.00
CA ALA A 27 -3.32 -6.12 -9.97
C ALA A 27 -3.48 -6.86 -8.62
N ARG A 28 -4.65 -7.41 -8.31
CA ARG A 28 -4.84 -8.24 -7.10
C ARG A 28 -4.21 -9.62 -7.24
N VAL A 29 -4.39 -10.26 -8.40
CA VAL A 29 -3.86 -11.61 -8.67
C VAL A 29 -2.32 -11.59 -8.67
N GLU A 30 -1.72 -10.61 -9.35
CA GLU A 30 -0.26 -10.50 -9.46
C GLU A 30 0.42 -10.28 -8.09
N ARG A 31 -0.24 -9.55 -7.18
CA ARG A 31 0.29 -9.33 -5.82
C ARG A 31 0.19 -10.57 -4.92
N ASP A 32 -0.93 -11.30 -4.96
CA ASP A 32 -1.08 -12.53 -4.17
C ASP A 32 -0.09 -13.62 -4.61
N ASP A 33 0.18 -13.68 -5.92
CA ASP A 33 1.25 -14.51 -6.48
C ASP A 33 2.65 -14.07 -6.01
N TRP A 34 2.89 -12.76 -5.92
CA TRP A 34 4.18 -12.23 -5.45
C TRP A 34 4.39 -12.50 -3.95
N ASP A 35 3.39 -12.27 -3.11
CA ASP A 35 3.43 -12.55 -1.67
C ASP A 35 3.73 -14.03 -1.42
N THR A 36 3.03 -14.92 -2.15
CA THR A 36 3.23 -16.37 -2.04
C THR A 36 4.64 -16.77 -2.47
N LYS A 37 5.11 -16.31 -3.63
CA LYS A 37 6.47 -16.61 -4.13
C LYS A 37 7.58 -16.01 -3.27
N PHE A 38 7.36 -14.84 -2.67
CA PHE A 38 8.34 -14.21 -1.80
C PHE A 38 8.49 -14.99 -0.49
N VAL A 39 7.39 -15.44 0.10
CA VAL A 39 7.46 -16.23 1.33
C VAL A 39 7.93 -17.66 1.09
N GLU A 40 7.61 -18.28 -0.04
CA GLU A 40 8.22 -19.55 -0.42
C GLU A 40 9.74 -19.43 -0.56
N ARG A 41 10.23 -18.33 -1.14
CA ARG A 41 11.67 -18.05 -1.20
C ARG A 41 12.26 -17.84 0.18
N LEU A 42 11.59 -17.14 1.09
CA LEU A 42 12.03 -16.96 2.49
C LEU A 42 12.10 -18.28 3.27
N ARG A 43 11.09 -19.16 3.10
CA ARG A 43 11.10 -20.50 3.68
C ARG A 43 12.25 -21.34 3.13
N ARG A 44 12.52 -21.26 1.82
CA ARG A 44 13.65 -21.95 1.19
C ARG A 44 15.02 -21.38 1.59
N SER A 45 15.10 -20.10 1.90
CA SER A 45 16.36 -19.47 2.33
C SER A 45 16.71 -19.73 3.79
N GLY A 46 15.92 -20.55 4.51
CA GLY A 46 16.20 -20.91 5.90
C GLY A 46 16.13 -19.74 6.88
N VAL A 47 15.46 -18.65 6.49
CA VAL A 47 15.25 -17.50 7.38
C VAL A 47 14.28 -17.94 8.45
N ASP A 48 14.72 -17.85 9.71
CA ASP A 48 13.93 -18.20 10.87
C ASP A 48 12.59 -17.41 10.85
N PRO A 49 11.43 -18.08 10.74
CA PRO A 49 10.11 -17.44 10.77
C PRO A 49 9.85 -16.62 12.04
N PHE A 50 10.60 -16.90 13.11
CA PHE A 50 10.54 -16.19 14.37
C PHE A 50 11.47 -14.98 14.44
N ARG A 51 12.13 -14.62 13.34
CA ARG A 51 12.93 -13.40 13.31
C ARG A 51 12.02 -12.18 13.24
N LEU A 52 12.09 -11.36 14.28
CA LEU A 52 11.52 -10.02 14.28
C LEU A 52 12.23 -9.19 13.20
N MET A 53 11.46 -8.70 12.23
CA MET A 53 11.96 -7.86 11.15
C MET A 53 11.08 -6.63 11.00
N GLU A 54 11.69 -5.53 10.57
CA GLU A 54 10.94 -4.36 10.16
C GLU A 54 10.36 -4.59 8.77
N ILE A 55 9.09 -4.26 8.61
CA ILE A 55 8.37 -4.33 7.35
C ILE A 55 7.79 -2.94 7.08
N ASP A 56 8.07 -2.40 5.90
CA ASP A 56 7.52 -1.13 5.42
C ASP A 56 6.32 -1.40 4.51
N PHE A 57 5.19 -0.78 4.81
CA PHE A 57 3.94 -0.89 4.07
C PHE A 57 3.64 0.44 3.37
N PHE A 58 3.31 0.37 2.08
CA PHE A 58 3.05 1.55 1.25
C PHE A 58 1.55 1.69 0.97
N VAL A 59 1.00 2.87 1.25
CA VAL A 59 -0.40 3.21 1.00
C VAL A 59 -0.49 4.54 0.26
N ALA A 60 -1.05 4.51 -0.95
CA ALA A 60 -1.32 5.71 -1.73
C ALA A 60 -2.67 6.31 -1.35
N LEU A 61 -2.74 7.62 -1.13
CA LEU A 61 -3.91 8.33 -0.65
C LEU A 61 -4.20 9.57 -1.51
N PRO A 62 -5.48 9.92 -1.69
CA PRO A 62 -5.89 11.03 -2.56
C PRO A 62 -5.69 12.40 -1.91
N THR A 63 -5.70 12.49 -0.58
CA THR A 63 -5.63 13.76 0.15
C THR A 63 -4.71 13.68 1.37
N ARG A 64 -4.19 14.84 1.78
CA ARG A 64 -3.39 15.00 2.99
C ARG A 64 -4.18 14.64 4.25
N ASP A 65 -5.44 15.06 4.35
CA ASP A 65 -6.32 14.72 5.48
C ASP A 65 -6.54 13.19 5.59
N ALA A 66 -6.68 12.47 4.48
CA ALA A 66 -6.74 11.02 4.48
C ALA A 66 -5.43 10.39 5.01
N ALA A 67 -4.28 10.94 4.61
CA ALA A 67 -2.97 10.51 5.09
C ALA A 67 -2.77 10.76 6.59
N GLU A 68 -3.15 11.92 7.10
CA GLU A 68 -3.04 12.26 8.52
C GLU A 68 -3.98 11.42 9.40
N ARG A 69 -5.19 11.11 8.91
CA ARG A 69 -6.12 10.20 9.60
C ARG A 69 -5.58 8.79 9.68
N LEU A 70 -5.04 8.26 8.57
CA LEU A 70 -4.45 6.93 8.56
C LEU A 70 -3.18 6.88 9.42
N GLN A 71 -2.34 7.91 9.34
CA GLN A 71 -1.15 8.06 10.19
C GLN A 71 -1.50 8.00 11.67
N SER A 72 -2.48 8.81 12.10
CA SER A 72 -2.92 8.85 13.50
C SER A 72 -3.43 7.49 13.99
N LYS A 73 -4.10 6.73 13.12
CA LYS A 73 -4.58 5.37 13.43
C LYS A 73 -3.43 4.39 13.57
N LEU A 74 -2.54 4.35 12.60
CA LEU A 74 -1.41 3.42 12.57
C LEU A 74 -0.37 3.71 13.65
N GLN A 75 -0.13 4.97 14.02
CA GLN A 75 0.73 5.33 15.15
C GLN A 75 0.19 4.78 16.47
N ARG A 76 -1.13 4.78 16.69
CA ARG A 76 -1.74 4.13 17.87
C ARG A 76 -1.58 2.62 17.85
N ASP A 77 -1.55 2.02 16.67
CA ASP A 77 -1.34 0.58 16.47
C ASP A 77 0.14 0.17 16.49
N GLY A 78 1.04 1.11 16.85
CA GLY A 78 2.47 0.89 17.04
C GLY A 78 3.31 0.92 15.75
N TYR A 79 2.78 1.48 14.66
CA TYR A 79 3.54 1.69 13.42
C TYR A 79 4.30 3.02 13.49
N ALA A 80 5.54 3.05 13.00
CA ALA A 80 6.22 4.28 12.66
C ALA A 80 5.76 4.71 11.26
N VAL A 81 5.21 5.92 11.12
CA VAL A 81 4.54 6.35 9.88
C VAL A 81 5.15 7.63 9.34
N ASP A 82 5.55 7.59 8.08
CA ASP A 82 6.05 8.73 7.29
C ASP A 82 5.10 9.00 6.11
N VAL A 83 4.78 10.28 5.85
CA VAL A 83 3.87 10.69 4.77
C VAL A 83 4.66 11.54 3.79
N ARG A 84 4.73 11.08 2.54
CA ARG A 84 5.44 11.73 1.45
C ARG A 84 4.49 12.16 0.36
N GLU A 85 4.72 13.33 -0.21
CA GLU A 85 4.05 13.75 -1.43
C GLU A 85 4.78 13.14 -2.64
N ILE A 86 4.02 12.49 -3.52
CA ILE A 86 4.50 11.91 -4.78
C ILE A 86 3.83 12.67 -5.93
N GLY A 87 4.62 13.47 -6.65
CA GLY A 87 4.14 14.27 -7.78
C GLY A 87 3.71 13.46 -9.01
N ASP A 88 4.09 12.19 -9.09
CA ASP A 88 3.86 11.31 -10.26
C ASP A 88 2.48 10.64 -10.30
N SER A 89 1.63 10.80 -9.27
CA SER A 89 0.28 10.24 -9.25
C SER A 89 -0.79 11.30 -8.97
N PRO A 90 -1.42 11.88 -10.01
CA PRO A 90 -2.43 12.93 -9.82
C PRO A 90 -3.67 12.45 -9.06
N ASP A 91 -3.99 11.15 -9.14
CA ASP A 91 -5.12 10.57 -8.41
C ASP A 91 -4.79 10.26 -6.94
N HIS A 92 -3.51 10.00 -6.62
CA HIS A 92 -3.05 9.62 -5.28
C HIS A 92 -1.70 10.28 -4.96
N PRO A 93 -1.67 11.61 -4.76
CA PRO A 93 -0.42 12.36 -4.61
C PRO A 93 0.26 12.16 -3.26
N PHE A 94 -0.32 11.40 -2.34
CA PHE A 94 0.27 11.13 -1.03
C PHE A 94 0.60 9.64 -0.89
N SER A 95 1.84 9.32 -0.50
CA SER A 95 2.25 7.98 -0.11
C SER A 95 2.57 7.94 1.36
N LEU A 96 1.86 7.06 2.08
CA LEU A 96 2.09 6.77 3.47
C LEU A 96 2.93 5.50 3.58
N HIS A 97 4.06 5.63 4.26
CA HIS A 97 5.01 4.57 4.57
C HIS A 97 4.80 4.19 6.03
N ALA A 98 4.36 2.97 6.30
CA ALA A 98 4.10 2.46 7.64
C ALA A 98 5.06 1.34 7.96
N LEU A 99 6.03 1.61 8.83
CA LEU A 99 7.03 0.67 9.30
C LEU A 99 6.54 -0.02 10.58
N LYS A 100 6.65 -1.35 10.62
CA LYS A 100 6.36 -2.15 11.82
C LYS A 100 7.34 -3.30 12.01
N ALA A 101 7.84 -3.44 13.23
CA ALA A 101 8.57 -4.61 13.66
C ALA A 101 7.58 -5.78 13.91
N MET A 102 7.70 -6.85 13.13
CA MET A 102 6.84 -8.02 13.23
C MET A 102 7.56 -9.29 12.75
N HIS A 103 7.04 -10.45 13.15
CA HIS A 103 7.52 -11.72 12.61
C HIS A 103 7.15 -11.85 11.14
N LEU A 104 8.14 -12.12 10.31
CA LEU A 104 7.97 -12.26 8.86
C LEU A 104 7.32 -13.63 8.52
N THR A 105 6.03 -13.73 8.76
CA THR A 105 5.20 -14.88 8.39
C THR A 105 4.16 -14.46 7.34
N VAL A 106 3.73 -15.41 6.49
CA VAL A 106 2.67 -15.17 5.49
C VAL A 106 1.43 -14.59 6.17
N ASP A 107 1.02 -15.21 7.27
CA ASP A 107 -0.23 -14.88 7.94
C ASP A 107 -0.20 -13.47 8.49
N ASN A 108 0.92 -13.05 9.09
CA ASN A 108 1.06 -11.71 9.65
C ASN A 108 1.10 -10.63 8.56
N VAL A 109 1.85 -10.87 7.48
CA VAL A 109 1.92 -9.93 6.34
C VAL A 109 0.56 -9.84 5.66
N ARG A 110 -0.11 -10.98 5.41
CA ARG A 110 -1.44 -11.01 4.79
C ARG A 110 -2.48 -10.34 5.67
N ALA A 111 -2.44 -10.54 6.98
CA ALA A 111 -3.34 -9.87 7.92
C ALA A 111 -3.11 -8.35 7.90
N SER A 112 -1.86 -7.90 7.94
CA SER A 112 -1.50 -6.47 7.89
C SER A 112 -1.89 -5.83 6.55
N ALA A 113 -1.62 -6.49 5.43
CA ALA A 113 -1.99 -6.02 4.11
C ALA A 113 -3.51 -5.97 3.90
N THR A 114 -4.27 -6.91 4.47
CA THR A 114 -5.73 -6.92 4.40
C THR A 114 -6.30 -5.77 5.21
N MET A 115 -5.86 -5.62 6.46
CA MET A 115 -6.27 -4.50 7.32
C MET A 115 -5.95 -3.14 6.68
N LEU A 116 -4.71 -2.94 6.20
CA LEU A 116 -4.31 -1.69 5.56
C LEU A 116 -5.09 -1.41 4.28
N ARG A 117 -5.42 -2.44 3.51
CA ARG A 117 -6.23 -2.30 2.30
C ARG A 117 -7.65 -1.85 2.61
N GLU A 118 -8.26 -2.38 3.65
CA GLU A 118 -9.60 -1.96 4.10
C GLU A 118 -9.57 -0.50 4.57
N GLN A 119 -8.61 -0.14 5.43
CA GLN A 119 -8.46 1.23 5.93
C GLN A 119 -8.15 2.23 4.82
N ALA A 120 -7.31 1.85 3.85
CA ALA A 120 -7.02 2.69 2.69
C ALA A 120 -8.28 2.89 1.84
N ALA A 121 -9.06 1.82 1.60
CA ALA A 121 -10.28 1.90 0.80
C ALA A 121 -11.36 2.78 1.45
N GLU A 122 -11.50 2.74 2.79
CA GLU A 122 -12.39 3.63 3.55
C GLU A 122 -12.06 5.12 3.34
N LEU A 123 -10.77 5.42 3.12
CA LEU A 123 -10.25 6.78 2.92
C LEU A 123 -10.09 7.14 1.44
N GLY A 124 -10.59 6.29 0.52
CA GLY A 124 -10.48 6.50 -0.93
C GLY A 124 -9.08 6.27 -1.50
N GLY A 125 -8.17 5.69 -0.73
CA GLY A 125 -6.82 5.33 -1.15
C GLY A 125 -6.67 3.88 -1.61
N ARG A 126 -5.41 3.50 -1.83
CA ARG A 126 -5.00 2.19 -2.33
C ARG A 126 -3.76 1.72 -1.58
N PHE A 127 -3.83 0.51 -1.02
CA PHE A 127 -2.62 -0.20 -0.61
C PHE A 127 -1.77 -0.52 -1.85
N ASP A 128 -0.49 -0.16 -1.86
CA ASP A 128 0.39 -0.33 -3.00
C ASP A 128 1.28 -1.56 -2.90
N GLY A 129 1.76 -1.87 -1.70
CA GLY A 129 2.58 -3.05 -1.47
C GLY A 129 3.29 -2.97 -0.13
N TRP A 130 4.26 -3.85 0.04
CA TRP A 130 5.13 -3.86 1.19
C TRP A 130 6.53 -4.27 0.76
N ALA A 131 7.52 -3.91 1.56
CA ALA A 131 8.89 -4.34 1.39
C ALA A 131 9.49 -4.67 2.76
N PRO A 132 10.49 -5.57 2.83
CA PRO A 132 11.35 -5.65 4.00
C PRO A 132 11.91 -4.26 4.29
N GLY A 133 11.77 -3.80 5.52
CA GLY A 133 12.29 -2.51 5.96
C GLY A 133 13.78 -2.43 5.61
N ARG A 134 14.15 -1.39 4.87
CA ARG A 134 15.56 -1.10 4.67
C ARG A 134 16.12 -0.74 6.04
N LYS A 135 17.21 -1.36 6.47
CA LYS A 135 18.05 -0.79 7.53
C LYS A 135 18.62 0.52 6.99
N GLU A 136 17.86 1.60 7.05
CA GLU A 136 18.43 2.93 6.86
C GLU A 136 19.30 3.17 8.11
N SER A 137 20.59 3.26 7.88
CA SER A 137 21.61 3.60 8.85
C SER A 137 21.18 4.80 9.69
N VAL A 138 21.19 4.61 11.00
CA VAL A 138 21.30 5.71 11.95
C VAL A 138 22.49 6.58 11.51
N SER A 139 22.20 7.86 11.23
CA SER A 139 23.15 8.99 11.22
C SER A 139 24.25 8.98 10.15
N ASP A 140 23.99 9.66 9.03
CA ASP A 140 24.98 10.58 8.44
C ASP A 140 24.44 12.00 8.60
N ALA A 141 24.60 12.53 9.82
CA ALA A 141 24.57 13.97 10.03
C ALA A 141 25.88 14.56 9.50
N PRO A 142 25.87 15.71 8.82
CA PRO A 142 27.10 16.38 8.43
C PRO A 142 27.83 16.85 9.70
N SER A 143 28.99 16.25 9.99
CA SER A 143 29.93 16.81 10.95
C SER A 143 30.70 17.95 10.28
N ASP A 144 30.01 19.07 10.06
CA ASP A 144 30.68 20.37 9.97
C ASP A 144 30.79 20.92 11.39
N VAL A 145 32.02 20.93 11.92
CA VAL A 145 32.73 21.93 12.76
C VAL A 145 33.89 21.24 13.46
#